data_AF-A0A3M2SC92-F1
#
_entry.id   AF-A0A3M2SC92-F1
#
_cell.length_a   1.000
_cell.length_b   1.000
_cell.length_c   1.000
_cell.angle_alpha   90.00
_cell.angle_beta   90.00
_cell.angle_gamma   90.00
#
_symmetry.space_group_name_H-M   'P 1'
#
loop_
_entity.id
_entity.type
_entity.pdbx_description
1 polymer ?
#
loop_
_entity_poly.entity_id
_entity_poly.type
_entity_poly.pdbx_seq_one_letter_code
_entity_poly.pdbx_strand_id
1 'polypeptide(L)'
;MNNLMPRDFTINGIQRFGITLAGPPCEPLQENTEEFTWLAFAAHAGVSILEKVAGRQVMTTLGVTLVQEWLRGDSDFRFLGDLARMAEYVDDFLCAIRGNFPRVVVDSLGGLDVIAEARRIPSQDHSFSKYDPKRAGGIYYNRSQVSQMVSAAREANETSRHGRKMSARFRTFLFMFAIATAHELTHLFVGYLAQGQDSTQSYTPPTLSYLNYAGPSWETVWMTMVRVRYISLHYYWRGSHGRGEEGERPT
;
A
#
# COMPACT_ATOMS: atom_id res chain seq x y z
N MET A 1 -1.08 -19.95 -28.40
CA MET A 1 -1.53 -18.79 -27.61
C MET A 1 -0.53 -18.64 -26.47
N ASN A 2 0.43 -17.72 -26.58
CA ASN A 2 1.48 -17.55 -25.58
C ASN A 2 0.90 -16.80 -24.38
N ASN A 3 0.95 -17.43 -23.20
CA ASN A 3 0.62 -16.81 -21.92
C ASN A 3 1.48 -15.57 -21.71
N LEU A 4 0.89 -14.38 -21.88
CA LEU A 4 1.46 -13.07 -21.52
C LEU A 4 1.46 -12.90 -19.98
N MET A 5 2.15 -13.78 -19.26
CA MET A 5 2.61 -13.41 -17.93
C MET A 5 3.69 -12.34 -18.10
N PRO A 6 3.69 -11.24 -17.30
CA PRO A 6 4.82 -10.32 -17.26
C PRO A 6 6.11 -11.11 -17.07
N ARG A 7 7.17 -10.73 -17.80
CA ARG A 7 8.48 -11.30 -17.51
C ARG A 7 8.86 -10.89 -16.09
N ASP A 8 9.23 -11.90 -15.30
CA ASP A 8 9.61 -11.74 -13.90
C ASP A 8 11.07 -11.25 -13.86
N PHE A 9 11.32 -10.10 -13.25
CA PHE A 9 12.66 -9.51 -13.16
C PHE A 9 13.15 -9.43 -11.71
N THR A 10 14.47 -9.38 -11.53
CA THR A 10 15.06 -8.98 -10.25
C THR A 10 15.35 -7.48 -10.29
N ILE A 11 14.71 -6.70 -9.43
CA ILE A 11 14.83 -5.24 -9.39
C ILE A 11 15.00 -4.77 -7.96
N ASN A 12 16.08 -4.04 -7.69
CA ASN A 12 16.38 -3.49 -6.36
C ASN A 12 16.29 -4.55 -5.24
N GLY A 13 16.79 -5.77 -5.51
CA GLY A 13 16.74 -6.89 -4.56
C GLY A 13 15.36 -7.55 -4.38
N ILE A 14 14.32 -7.09 -5.07
CA ILE A 14 13.05 -7.81 -5.20
C ILE A 14 13.17 -8.78 -6.37
N GLN A 15 12.98 -10.06 -6.12
CA GLN A 15 12.96 -11.09 -7.14
C GLN A 15 11.56 -11.24 -7.74
N ARG A 16 11.51 -11.66 -9.01
CA ARG A 16 10.27 -12.00 -9.74
C ARG A 16 9.23 -10.88 -9.78
N PHE A 17 9.71 -9.64 -9.83
CA PHE A 17 8.88 -8.46 -9.94
C PHE A 17 8.39 -8.26 -11.37
N GLY A 18 7.11 -7.95 -11.53
CA GLY A 18 6.48 -7.66 -12.80
C GLY A 18 5.18 -6.88 -12.57
N ILE A 19 4.81 -6.03 -13.53
CA ILE A 19 3.64 -5.18 -13.44
C ILE A 19 2.69 -5.48 -14.60
N THR A 20 1.40 -5.57 -14.31
CA THR A 20 0.35 -5.75 -15.32
C THR A 20 -0.53 -4.51 -15.38
N LEU A 21 -0.82 -4.02 -16.58
CA LEU A 21 -1.88 -3.03 -16.81
C LEU A 21 -3.23 -3.76 -16.89
N ALA A 22 -4.18 -3.41 -16.03
CA ALA A 22 -5.53 -3.95 -16.10
C ALA A 22 -6.27 -3.47 -17.36
N GLY A 23 -7.06 -4.34 -17.99
CA GLY A 23 -7.84 -3.99 -19.17
C GLY A 23 -8.13 -5.21 -20.04
N PRO A 24 -8.95 -5.08 -21.09
CA PRO A 24 -9.09 -6.10 -22.11
C PRO A 24 -8.25 -5.72 -23.36
N PRO A 25 -7.12 -6.40 -23.65
CA PRO A 25 -6.47 -7.46 -22.87
C PRO A 25 -5.64 -6.90 -21.69
N CYS A 26 -5.36 -7.75 -20.70
CA CYS A 26 -4.39 -7.42 -19.66
C CYS A 26 -2.99 -7.52 -20.27
N GLU A 27 -2.19 -6.47 -20.12
CA GLU A 27 -0.88 -6.38 -20.78
C GLU A 27 0.25 -6.22 -19.77
N PRO A 28 1.39 -6.91 -19.95
CA PRO A 28 2.55 -6.69 -19.12
C PRO A 28 3.17 -5.32 -19.44
N LEU A 29 3.38 -4.53 -18.40
CA LEU A 29 4.05 -3.25 -18.51
C LEU A 29 5.56 -3.48 -18.78
N GLN A 30 6.09 -2.84 -19.81
CA GLN A 30 7.49 -3.00 -20.21
C GLN A 30 8.42 -2.33 -19.19
N GLU A 31 9.55 -2.99 -18.90
CA GLU A 31 10.50 -2.60 -17.85
C GLU A 31 11.21 -1.27 -18.10
N ASN A 32 11.27 -0.82 -19.35
CA ASN A 32 11.89 0.44 -19.76
C ASN A 32 10.95 1.66 -19.68
N THR A 33 9.74 1.49 -19.14
CA THR A 33 8.79 2.58 -18.94
C THR A 33 9.04 3.32 -17.62
N GLU A 34 8.64 4.59 -17.56
CA GLU A 34 8.74 5.39 -16.34
C GLU A 34 7.79 4.88 -15.26
N GLU A 35 6.57 4.48 -15.67
CA GLU A 35 5.58 3.83 -14.80
C GLU A 35 6.21 2.65 -14.08
N PHE A 36 6.89 1.78 -14.82
CA PHE A 36 7.53 0.59 -14.27
C PHE A 36 8.67 0.96 -13.32
N THR A 37 9.55 1.86 -13.76
CA THR A 37 10.72 2.30 -12.98
C THR A 37 10.32 2.89 -11.63
N TRP A 38 9.33 3.78 -11.62
CA TRP A 38 8.90 4.47 -10.40
C TRP A 38 8.09 3.60 -9.47
N LEU A 39 7.25 2.71 -9.99
CA LEU A 39 6.55 1.71 -9.16
C LEU A 39 7.52 0.67 -8.59
N ALA A 40 8.53 0.23 -9.34
CA ALA A 40 9.55 -0.67 -8.83
C ALA A 40 10.39 -0.01 -7.72
N PHE A 41 10.70 1.28 -7.85
CA PHE A 41 11.32 2.06 -6.77
C PHE A 41 10.42 2.10 -5.53
N ALA A 42 9.14 2.46 -5.70
CA ALA A 42 8.20 2.55 -4.58
C ALA A 42 7.96 1.19 -3.89
N ALA A 43 7.90 0.11 -4.66
CA ALA A 43 7.80 -1.24 -4.13
C ALA A 43 9.02 -1.59 -3.27
N HIS A 44 10.23 -1.35 -3.79
CA HIS A 44 11.46 -1.54 -3.04
C HIS A 44 11.49 -0.69 -1.77
N ALA A 45 11.21 0.61 -1.88
CA ALA A 45 11.23 1.53 -0.75
C ALA A 45 10.21 1.12 0.34
N GLY A 46 9.01 0.69 -0.05
CA GLY A 46 7.99 0.20 0.88
C GLY A 46 8.42 -1.05 1.65
N VAL A 47 8.99 -2.04 0.96
CA VAL A 47 9.55 -3.24 1.63
C VAL A 47 10.70 -2.84 2.57
N SER A 48 11.61 -1.99 2.09
CA SER A 48 12.75 -1.52 2.87
C SER A 48 12.33 -0.74 4.14
N ILE A 49 11.16 -0.10 4.16
CA ILE A 49 10.60 0.52 5.38
C ILE A 49 10.23 -0.56 6.41
N LEU A 50 9.55 -1.62 5.97
CA LEU A 50 9.12 -2.71 6.86
C LEU A 50 10.31 -3.55 7.36
N GLU A 51 11.37 -3.67 6.58
CA GLU A 51 12.57 -4.43 6.95
C GLU A 51 13.45 -3.73 8.01
N LYS A 52 13.27 -2.44 8.25
CA LYS A 52 13.95 -1.72 9.34
C LYS A 52 13.52 -2.28 10.70
N VAL A 53 14.37 -2.15 11.70
CA VAL A 53 14.09 -2.55 13.10
C VAL A 53 12.72 -2.06 13.58
N ALA A 54 12.44 -0.77 13.40
CA ALA A 54 11.15 -0.20 13.78
C ALA A 54 9.97 -0.76 12.96
N GLY A 55 10.16 -1.02 11.67
CA GLY A 55 9.14 -1.63 10.80
C GLY A 55 8.79 -3.05 11.25
N ARG A 56 9.80 -3.88 11.51
CA ARG A 56 9.64 -5.25 12.02
C ARG A 56 8.94 -5.25 13.38
N GLN A 57 9.32 -4.34 14.27
CA GLN A 57 8.69 -4.21 15.58
C GLN A 57 7.21 -3.84 15.48
N VAL A 58 6.85 -2.89 14.60
CA VAL A 58 5.45 -2.52 14.35
C VAL A 58 4.66 -3.69 13.76
N MET A 59 5.22 -4.40 12.77
CA MET A 59 4.60 -5.58 12.17
C MET A 59 4.40 -6.71 13.20
N THR A 60 5.39 -6.93 14.07
CA THR A 60 5.31 -7.92 15.15
C THR A 60 4.19 -7.57 16.12
N THR A 61 4.14 -6.31 16.56
CA THR A 61 3.10 -5.81 17.47
C THR A 61 1.71 -5.96 16.83
N LEU A 62 1.57 -5.52 15.56
CA LEU A 62 0.35 -5.68 14.78
C LEU A 62 -0.09 -7.13 14.73
N GLY A 63 0.81 -8.05 14.38
CA GLY A 63 0.51 -9.48 14.29
C GLY A 63 0.06 -10.09 15.62
N VAL A 64 0.74 -9.76 16.73
CA VAL A 64 0.34 -10.22 18.08
C VAL A 64 -1.05 -9.70 18.41
N THR A 65 -1.29 -8.39 18.28
CA THR A 65 -2.58 -7.77 18.62
C THR A 65 -3.71 -8.33 17.76
N LEU A 66 -3.47 -8.49 16.46
CA LEU A 66 -4.42 -9.07 15.51
C LEU A 66 -4.84 -10.49 15.93
N VAL A 67 -3.88 -11.36 16.19
CA VAL A 67 -4.16 -12.75 16.57
C VAL A 67 -4.88 -12.80 17.92
N GLN A 68 -4.48 -11.97 18.89
CA GLN A 68 -5.18 -11.88 20.18
C GLN A 68 -6.64 -11.46 20.00
N GLU A 69 -6.92 -10.46 19.14
CA GLU A 69 -8.30 -10.03 18.88
C GLU A 69 -9.11 -11.10 18.13
N TRP A 70 -8.49 -11.85 17.20
CA TRP A 70 -9.16 -12.99 16.57
C TRP A 70 -9.53 -14.08 17.58
N LEU A 71 -8.62 -14.40 18.51
CA LEU A 71 -8.84 -15.42 19.54
C LEU A 71 -9.83 -14.97 20.63
N ARG A 72 -9.97 -13.66 20.84
CA ARG A 72 -10.92 -13.07 21.80
C ARG A 72 -12.32 -12.93 21.22
N GLY A 73 -12.43 -12.77 19.90
CA GLY A 73 -13.71 -12.71 19.21
C GLY A 73 -14.48 -14.02 19.30
N ASP A 74 -15.81 -13.94 19.29
CA ASP A 74 -16.75 -15.07 19.30
C ASP A 74 -16.79 -15.75 17.91
N SER A 75 -15.60 -16.09 17.38
CA SER A 75 -15.39 -16.59 16.04
C SER A 75 -14.76 -17.98 16.06
N ASP A 76 -15.09 -18.81 15.08
CA ASP A 76 -14.46 -20.12 14.87
C ASP A 76 -13.00 -20.01 14.37
N PHE A 77 -12.43 -18.81 14.33
CA PHE A 77 -11.09 -18.57 13.84
C PHE A 77 -10.05 -19.26 14.74
N ARG A 78 -9.12 -19.99 14.11
CA ARG A 78 -8.03 -20.66 14.82
C ARG A 78 -6.70 -20.21 14.26
N PHE A 79 -5.92 -19.49 15.06
CA PHE A 79 -4.54 -19.23 14.68
C PHE A 79 -3.74 -20.54 14.71
N LEU A 80 -3.15 -20.91 13.57
CA LEU A 80 -2.41 -22.18 13.42
C LEU A 80 -0.93 -22.07 13.82
N GLY A 81 -0.46 -20.86 14.15
CA GLY A 81 0.90 -20.59 14.58
C GLY A 81 1.06 -20.44 16.10
N ASP A 82 2.23 -19.98 16.51
CA ASP A 82 2.58 -19.65 17.89
C ASP A 82 2.82 -18.14 18.02
N LEU A 83 2.07 -17.46 18.90
CA LEU A 83 2.22 -16.02 19.11
C LEU A 83 3.63 -15.64 19.57
N ALA A 84 4.32 -16.52 20.30
CA ALA A 84 5.69 -16.27 20.75
C ALA A 84 6.68 -16.15 19.58
N ARG A 85 6.32 -16.68 18.41
CA ARG A 85 7.13 -16.70 17.18
C ARG A 85 6.77 -15.59 16.19
N MET A 86 5.97 -14.60 16.59
CA MET A 86 5.48 -13.56 15.68
C MET A 86 6.61 -12.79 14.97
N ALA A 87 7.73 -12.55 15.65
CA ALA A 87 8.90 -11.91 15.03
C ALA A 87 9.49 -12.78 13.89
N GLU A 88 9.55 -14.10 14.08
CA GLU A 88 9.99 -15.04 13.03
C GLU A 88 9.01 -15.02 11.84
N TYR A 89 7.70 -14.95 12.09
CA TYR A 89 6.69 -14.86 11.03
C TYR A 89 6.81 -13.57 10.22
N VAL A 90 7.17 -12.46 10.85
CA VAL A 90 7.47 -11.21 10.14
C VAL A 90 8.71 -11.38 9.25
N ASP A 91 9.76 -12.02 9.76
CA ASP A 91 10.99 -12.26 9.01
C ASP A 91 10.75 -13.19 7.82
N ASP A 92 10.04 -14.30 8.03
CA ASP A 92 9.63 -15.26 6.99
C ASP A 92 8.78 -14.58 5.92
N PHE A 93 7.79 -13.77 6.33
CA PHE A 93 6.94 -13.01 5.41
C PHE A 93 7.77 -12.05 4.56
N LEU A 94 8.61 -11.21 5.16
CA LEU A 94 9.42 -10.23 4.43
C LEU A 94 10.44 -10.93 3.50
N CYS A 95 11.01 -12.06 3.93
CA CYS A 95 11.86 -12.89 3.10
C CYS A 95 11.09 -13.42 1.87
N ALA A 96 9.88 -13.93 2.07
CA ALA A 96 9.02 -14.37 0.97
C ALA A 96 8.65 -13.23 0.01
N ILE A 97 8.34 -12.03 0.54
CA ILE A 97 8.06 -10.83 -0.26
C ILE A 97 9.26 -10.45 -1.16
N ARG A 98 10.48 -10.54 -0.64
CA ARG A 98 11.70 -10.31 -1.45
C ARG A 98 11.93 -11.41 -2.49
N GLY A 99 11.62 -12.66 -2.17
CA GLY A 99 11.83 -13.81 -3.06
C GLY A 99 10.80 -13.98 -4.18
N ASN A 100 9.55 -13.57 -3.96
CA ASN A 100 8.51 -13.61 -4.98
C ASN A 100 7.43 -12.56 -4.70
N PHE A 101 7.68 -11.32 -5.14
CA PHE A 101 6.80 -10.20 -4.81
C PHE A 101 5.34 -10.45 -5.21
N PRO A 102 4.36 -9.95 -4.42
CA PRO A 102 2.95 -10.02 -4.80
C PRO A 102 2.70 -9.46 -6.20
N ARG A 103 1.59 -9.88 -6.82
CA ARG A 103 1.22 -9.36 -8.14
C ARG A 103 1.11 -7.84 -8.07
N VAL A 104 1.73 -7.13 -9.00
CA VAL A 104 1.54 -5.69 -9.12
C VAL A 104 0.66 -5.40 -10.33
N VAL A 105 -0.43 -4.68 -10.10
CA VAL A 105 -1.39 -4.33 -11.13
C VAL A 105 -1.64 -2.83 -11.14
N VAL A 106 -1.69 -2.20 -12.31
CA VAL A 106 -2.12 -0.81 -12.46
C VAL A 106 -3.55 -0.80 -13.01
N ASP A 107 -4.49 -0.38 -12.17
CA ASP A 107 -5.92 -0.50 -12.41
C ASP A 107 -6.65 0.83 -12.15
N SER A 108 -7.87 0.95 -12.67
CA SER A 108 -8.77 2.06 -12.36
C SER A 108 -9.42 1.80 -11.00
N LEU A 109 -8.82 2.35 -9.95
CA LEU A 109 -9.36 2.25 -8.59
C LEU A 109 -10.33 3.40 -8.31
N GLY A 110 -11.35 3.14 -7.49
CA GLY A 110 -12.36 4.14 -7.13
C GLY A 110 -11.81 5.24 -6.24
N GLY A 111 -12.17 6.50 -6.52
CA GLY A 111 -11.79 7.66 -5.72
C GLY A 111 -10.43 8.26 -6.08
N LEU A 112 -10.35 9.60 -6.07
CA LEU A 112 -9.10 10.32 -6.36
C LEU A 112 -8.06 10.17 -5.26
N ASP A 113 -8.47 9.83 -4.04
CA ASP A 113 -7.57 9.72 -2.88
C ASP A 113 -6.99 8.32 -2.68
N VAL A 114 -7.38 7.34 -3.50
CA VAL A 114 -6.87 5.95 -3.42
C VAL A 114 -5.60 5.84 -4.25
N ILE A 115 -4.49 5.49 -3.59
CA ILE A 115 -3.17 5.30 -4.21
C ILE A 115 -2.98 3.85 -4.61
N ALA A 116 -3.30 2.95 -3.68
CA ALA A 116 -3.19 1.52 -3.86
C ALA A 116 -4.24 0.79 -3.03
N GLU A 117 -4.44 -0.49 -3.33
CA GLU A 117 -5.18 -1.44 -2.50
C GLU A 117 -4.57 -2.85 -2.61
N ALA A 118 -4.57 -3.59 -1.52
CA ALA A 118 -4.29 -5.01 -1.50
C ALA A 118 -5.56 -5.80 -1.83
N ARG A 119 -5.46 -6.75 -2.77
CA ARG A 119 -6.48 -7.78 -2.94
C ARG A 119 -5.88 -9.14 -2.59
N ARG A 120 -6.51 -9.81 -1.63
CA ARG A 120 -6.18 -11.20 -1.29
C ARG A 120 -6.80 -12.14 -2.31
N ILE A 121 -6.11 -13.23 -2.58
CA ILE A 121 -6.64 -14.37 -3.31
C ILE A 121 -6.84 -15.47 -2.28
N PRO A 122 -8.07 -15.98 -2.09
CA PRO A 122 -8.33 -17.08 -1.18
C PRO A 122 -7.39 -18.25 -1.52
N SER A 123 -6.67 -18.74 -0.52
CA SER A 123 -5.77 -19.87 -0.64
C SER A 123 -6.21 -20.98 0.30
N GLN A 124 -6.06 -22.23 -0.14
CA GLN A 124 -6.23 -23.41 0.71
C GLN A 124 -4.91 -23.81 1.40
N ASP A 125 -3.82 -23.06 1.17
CA ASP A 125 -2.54 -23.34 1.79
C ASP A 125 -2.53 -22.83 3.25
N HIS A 126 -2.56 -23.78 4.18
CA HIS A 126 -2.56 -23.55 5.64
C HIS A 126 -1.15 -23.58 6.26
N SER A 127 -0.09 -23.34 5.47
CA SER A 127 1.30 -23.49 5.92
C SER A 127 2.14 -22.23 5.72
N PHE A 128 2.69 -21.69 6.82
CA PHE A 128 3.57 -20.50 6.82
C PHE A 128 4.78 -20.69 5.90
N SER A 129 5.38 -21.88 5.91
CA SER A 129 6.57 -22.21 5.10
C SER A 129 6.30 -22.39 3.60
N LYS A 130 5.03 -22.49 3.19
CA LYS A 130 4.63 -22.64 1.78
C LYS A 130 4.03 -21.35 1.21
N TYR A 131 4.15 -20.24 1.94
CA TYR A 131 3.57 -18.98 1.52
C TYR A 131 4.20 -18.51 0.20
N ASP A 132 3.34 -18.30 -0.80
CA ASP A 132 3.70 -17.71 -2.08
C ASP A 132 2.94 -16.38 -2.24
N PRO A 133 3.63 -15.23 -2.10
CA PRO A 133 2.95 -13.93 -2.14
C PRO A 133 2.22 -13.66 -3.46
N LYS A 134 2.73 -14.17 -4.59
CA LYS A 134 2.12 -13.97 -5.92
C LYS A 134 0.85 -14.82 -6.13
N ARG A 135 0.70 -15.90 -5.34
CA ARG A 135 -0.54 -16.71 -5.28
C ARG A 135 -1.50 -16.24 -4.20
N ALA A 136 -0.98 -15.61 -3.14
CA ALA A 136 -1.78 -15.14 -2.01
C ALA A 136 -2.47 -13.78 -2.25
N GLY A 137 -1.98 -12.97 -3.18
CA GLY A 137 -2.62 -11.69 -3.49
C GLY A 137 -1.85 -10.79 -4.45
N GLY A 138 -2.29 -9.54 -4.50
CA GLY A 138 -1.65 -8.49 -5.28
C GLY A 138 -1.86 -7.10 -4.69
N ILE A 139 -0.97 -6.19 -5.09
CA ILE A 139 -1.04 -4.75 -4.84
C ILE A 139 -1.48 -4.09 -6.14
N TYR A 140 -2.60 -3.39 -6.07
CA TYR A 140 -3.21 -2.68 -7.18
C TYR A 140 -2.93 -1.20 -6.99
N TYR A 141 -2.27 -0.56 -7.93
CA TYR A 141 -2.01 0.87 -7.92
C TYR A 141 -3.02 1.61 -8.81
N ASN A 142 -3.49 2.76 -8.34
CA ASN A 142 -4.43 3.59 -9.08
C ASN A 142 -3.74 4.21 -10.31
N ARG A 143 -4.23 3.83 -11.50
CA ARG A 143 -3.72 4.30 -12.79
C ARG A 143 -3.64 5.82 -12.87
N SER A 144 -4.65 6.53 -12.39
CA SER A 144 -4.67 7.99 -12.43
C SER A 144 -3.56 8.62 -11.60
N GLN A 145 -3.21 8.01 -10.46
CA GLN A 145 -2.13 8.46 -9.59
C GLN A 145 -0.76 8.14 -10.19
N VAL A 146 -0.61 6.96 -10.80
CA VAL A 146 0.61 6.57 -11.53
C VAL A 146 0.87 7.53 -12.69
N SER A 147 -0.13 7.85 -13.49
CA SER A 147 0.00 8.81 -14.59
C SER A 147 0.38 10.22 -14.10
N GLN A 148 -0.18 10.67 -12.98
CA GLN A 148 0.19 11.96 -12.38
C GLN A 148 1.64 11.98 -11.86
N MET A 149 2.11 10.88 -11.28
CA MET A 149 3.51 10.73 -10.87
C MET A 149 4.45 10.82 -12.07
N VAL A 150 4.14 10.12 -13.16
CA VAL A 150 4.93 10.16 -14.40
C VAL A 150 4.92 11.56 -15.03
N SER A 151 3.78 12.24 -15.10
CA SER A 151 3.72 13.63 -15.59
C SER A 151 4.60 14.56 -14.76
N ALA A 152 4.50 14.46 -13.43
CA ALA A 152 5.33 15.26 -12.53
C ALA A 152 6.83 14.97 -12.69
N ALA A 153 7.21 13.71 -12.99
CA ALA A 153 8.59 13.34 -13.28
C ALA A 153 9.09 13.95 -14.59
N ARG A 154 8.29 13.88 -15.67
CA ARG A 154 8.65 14.44 -16.99
C ARG A 154 8.80 15.96 -16.97
N GLU A 155 7.98 16.64 -16.17
CA GLU A 155 8.01 18.10 -16.05
C GLU A 155 9.02 18.61 -15.01
N ALA A 156 9.61 17.71 -14.21
CA ALA A 156 10.57 18.06 -13.17
C ALA A 156 11.84 18.67 -13.77
N ASN A 157 12.22 19.86 -13.30
CA ASN A 157 13.50 20.50 -13.62
C ASN A 157 13.85 21.54 -12.55
N GLU A 158 15.14 21.84 -12.39
CA GLU A 158 15.59 22.76 -11.35
C GLU A 158 15.58 24.23 -11.81
N THR A 159 15.53 24.47 -13.11
CA THR A 159 15.74 25.79 -13.73
C THR A 159 14.50 26.69 -13.61
N SER A 160 13.30 26.13 -13.73
CA SER A 160 12.04 26.90 -13.70
C SER A 160 11.28 26.77 -12.38
N ARG A 161 10.47 27.78 -12.03
CA ARG A 161 9.58 27.72 -10.84
C ARG A 161 8.59 26.56 -10.95
N HIS A 162 8.02 26.34 -12.13
CA HIS A 162 7.11 25.23 -12.39
C HIS A 162 7.83 23.88 -12.27
N GLY A 163 9.00 23.75 -12.89
CA GLY A 163 9.83 22.56 -12.79
C GLY A 163 10.15 22.16 -11.36
N ARG A 164 10.59 23.12 -10.52
CA ARG A 164 10.89 22.84 -9.10
C ARG A 164 9.65 22.37 -8.33
N LYS A 165 8.48 22.94 -8.66
CA LYS A 165 7.20 22.48 -8.09
C LYS A 165 6.90 21.05 -8.51
N MET A 166 7.14 20.68 -9.78
CA MET A 166 6.95 19.32 -10.28
C MET A 166 7.97 18.33 -9.71
N SER A 167 9.24 18.72 -9.55
CA SER A 167 10.24 17.93 -8.82
C SER A 167 9.81 17.65 -7.39
N ALA A 168 9.28 18.65 -6.68
CA ALA A 168 8.75 18.46 -5.33
C ALA A 168 7.54 17.50 -5.33
N ARG A 169 6.60 17.68 -6.26
CA ARG A 169 5.42 16.82 -6.41
C ARG A 169 5.80 15.36 -6.73
N PHE A 170 6.78 15.16 -7.61
CA PHE A 170 7.28 13.83 -7.96
C PHE A 170 7.88 13.12 -6.74
N ARG A 171 8.73 13.80 -5.95
CA ARG A 171 9.25 13.25 -4.69
C ARG A 171 8.13 12.90 -3.70
N THR A 172 7.11 13.74 -3.61
CA THR A 172 5.93 13.45 -2.79
C THR A 172 5.23 12.18 -3.27
N PHE A 173 5.04 12.00 -4.58
CA PHE A 173 4.48 10.77 -5.11
C PHE A 173 5.33 9.55 -4.76
N LEU A 174 6.64 9.58 -5.00
CA LEU A 174 7.52 8.45 -4.64
C LEU A 174 7.39 8.07 -3.16
N PHE A 175 7.34 9.06 -2.27
CA PHE A 175 7.12 8.82 -0.85
C PHE A 175 5.73 8.20 -0.59
N MET A 176 4.67 8.78 -1.15
CA MET A 176 3.30 8.31 -0.96
C MET A 176 3.10 6.88 -1.48
N PHE A 177 3.63 6.55 -2.65
CA PHE A 177 3.58 5.19 -3.21
C PHE A 177 4.39 4.21 -2.36
N ALA A 178 5.56 4.60 -1.83
CA ALA A 178 6.33 3.74 -0.92
C ALA A 178 5.58 3.44 0.39
N ILE A 179 4.93 4.44 0.99
CA ILE A 179 4.08 4.26 2.17
C ILE A 179 2.86 3.40 1.86
N ALA A 180 2.21 3.62 0.70
CA ALA A 180 1.10 2.79 0.25
C ALA A 180 1.54 1.32 0.08
N THR A 181 2.68 1.04 -0.56
CA THR A 181 3.23 -0.31 -0.63
C THR A 181 3.38 -0.93 0.76
N ALA A 182 4.02 -0.23 1.69
CA ALA A 182 4.23 -0.73 3.05
C ALA A 182 2.89 -1.02 3.75
N HIS A 183 1.90 -0.14 3.56
CA HIS A 183 0.54 -0.32 4.06
C HIS A 183 -0.14 -1.56 3.46
N GLU A 184 -0.13 -1.70 2.13
CA GLU A 184 -0.75 -2.85 1.45
C GLU A 184 -0.10 -4.18 1.81
N LEU A 185 1.22 -4.18 2.03
CA LEU A 185 1.93 -5.36 2.54
C LEU A 185 1.47 -5.75 3.95
N THR A 186 1.01 -4.81 4.79
CA THR A 186 0.41 -5.16 6.10
C THR A 186 -0.90 -5.93 5.91
N HIS A 187 -1.74 -5.56 4.93
CA HIS A 187 -2.96 -6.30 4.61
C HIS A 187 -2.66 -7.70 4.08
N LEU A 188 -1.59 -7.86 3.30
CA LEU A 188 -1.13 -9.17 2.85
C LEU A 188 -0.52 -10.00 3.99
N PHE A 189 0.15 -9.36 4.96
CA PHE A 189 0.66 -10.02 6.16
C PHE A 189 -0.47 -10.56 7.04
N VAL A 190 -1.56 -9.79 7.22
CA VAL A 190 -2.77 -10.29 7.90
C VAL A 190 -3.30 -11.54 7.17
N GLY A 191 -3.33 -11.54 5.82
CA GLY A 191 -3.71 -12.72 5.03
C GLY A 191 -2.74 -13.90 5.19
N TYR A 192 -1.45 -13.63 5.29
CA TYR A 192 -0.43 -14.63 5.64
C TYR A 192 -0.70 -15.23 7.02
N LEU A 193 -0.99 -14.43 8.05
CA LEU A 193 -1.30 -14.96 9.38
C LEU A 193 -2.62 -15.75 9.44
N ALA A 194 -3.58 -15.42 8.59
CA ALA A 194 -4.85 -16.13 8.48
C ALA A 194 -4.72 -17.57 7.91
N GLN A 195 -3.60 -17.88 7.25
CA GLN A 195 -3.27 -19.24 6.78
C GLN A 195 -4.43 -19.90 6.01
N GLY A 196 -5.02 -19.19 5.05
CA GLY A 196 -6.07 -19.73 4.18
C GLY A 196 -7.47 -19.82 4.80
N GLN A 197 -7.65 -19.44 6.07
CA GLN A 197 -8.97 -19.19 6.62
C GLN A 197 -9.49 -17.86 6.07
N ASP A 198 -10.07 -17.86 4.87
CA ASP A 198 -10.62 -16.64 4.24
C ASP A 198 -12.12 -16.49 4.59
N SER A 199 -12.38 -15.95 5.77
CA SER A 199 -13.70 -15.54 6.22
C SER A 199 -13.68 -14.04 6.51
N THR A 200 -14.84 -13.39 6.60
CA THR A 200 -14.90 -11.97 7.00
C THR A 200 -14.20 -11.70 8.34
N GLN A 201 -14.05 -12.72 9.19
CA GLN A 201 -13.41 -12.66 10.49
C GLN A 201 -11.88 -12.69 10.43
N SER A 202 -11.28 -13.16 9.32
CA SER A 202 -9.83 -13.18 9.10
C SER A 202 -9.28 -11.95 8.37
N TYR A 203 -10.15 -10.99 8.10
CA TYR A 203 -9.75 -9.62 7.80
C TYR A 203 -9.39 -8.89 9.09
N THR A 204 -8.76 -7.73 8.97
CA THR A 204 -8.43 -6.89 10.12
C THR A 204 -9.71 -6.61 10.92
N PRO A 205 -9.79 -7.01 12.21
CA PRO A 205 -10.97 -6.80 13.03
C PRO A 205 -11.38 -5.32 13.07
N PRO A 206 -12.68 -5.00 13.19
CA PRO A 206 -13.15 -3.61 13.26
C PRO A 206 -12.55 -2.79 14.41
N THR A 207 -12.13 -3.46 15.49
CA THR A 207 -11.45 -2.84 16.64
C THR A 207 -10.02 -2.40 16.33
N LEU A 208 -9.42 -2.97 15.28
CA LEU A 208 -8.07 -2.68 14.80
C LEU A 208 -8.05 -1.94 13.47
N SER A 209 -9.18 -1.90 12.75
CA SER A 209 -9.32 -0.97 11.64
C SER A 209 -9.50 0.43 12.22
N TYR A 210 -8.62 1.37 11.86
CA TYR A 210 -8.87 2.78 12.14
C TYR A 210 -9.97 3.23 11.18
N LEU A 211 -11.21 2.83 11.49
CA LEU A 211 -12.49 3.36 11.01
C LEU A 211 -13.69 2.56 11.53
N ASN A 212 -14.23 3.03 12.64
CA ASN A 212 -15.63 2.79 13.00
C ASN A 212 -16.55 3.17 11.82
N TYR A 213 -17.16 2.17 11.17
CA TYR A 213 -18.35 2.35 10.33
C TYR A 213 -19.62 2.68 11.17
N ALA A 214 -19.48 2.88 12.49
CA ALA A 214 -20.52 3.41 13.37
C ALA A 214 -19.86 4.27 14.49
N GLY A 215 -20.13 5.57 14.55
CA GLY A 215 -19.61 6.46 15.62
C GLY A 215 -20.35 6.29 16.97
N PRO A 216 -20.12 7.15 18.02
CA PRO A 216 -19.12 8.21 18.20
C PRO A 216 -18.41 8.25 19.59
N SER A 217 -17.32 9.04 19.69
CA SER A 217 -16.93 10.00 20.75
C SER A 217 -15.41 10.08 20.90
N TRP A 218 -14.89 11.31 21.05
CA TRP A 218 -13.64 11.76 20.42
C TRP A 218 -12.41 11.90 21.33
N GLU A 219 -12.35 11.31 22.53
CA GLU A 219 -11.39 11.81 23.54
C GLU A 219 -10.30 10.86 24.08
N THR A 220 -10.15 9.58 23.68
CA THR A 220 -9.26 8.68 24.46
C THR A 220 -8.26 7.79 23.70
N VAL A 221 -7.84 8.10 22.47
CA VAL A 221 -6.79 7.28 21.80
C VAL A 221 -5.79 8.14 21.03
N TRP A 222 -4.91 8.84 21.75
CA TRP A 222 -3.90 9.72 21.15
C TRP A 222 -2.51 9.12 20.95
N MET A 223 -2.25 7.82 21.18
CA MET A 223 -0.85 7.33 21.15
C MET A 223 -0.49 5.95 20.56
N THR A 224 -1.39 5.17 19.95
CA THR A 224 -1.03 3.76 19.62
C THR A 224 -1.13 3.31 18.17
N MET A 225 -1.50 4.13 17.19
CA MET A 225 -1.38 3.69 15.79
C MET A 225 -1.29 4.87 14.83
N VAL A 226 -0.33 4.77 13.91
CA VAL A 226 -0.12 5.66 12.77
C VAL A 226 -1.46 6.01 12.15
N ARG A 227 -1.76 7.32 12.06
CA ARG A 227 -2.88 7.89 11.30
C ARG A 227 -2.98 7.20 9.92
N VAL A 228 -3.88 6.24 9.79
CA VAL A 228 -4.29 5.68 8.50
C VAL A 228 -5.75 6.06 8.30
N ARG A 229 -5.96 7.35 8.01
CA ARG A 229 -7.04 7.83 7.16
C ARG A 229 -6.56 9.10 6.48
N TYR A 230 -6.79 9.17 5.17
CA TYR A 230 -6.62 10.35 4.32
C TYR A 230 -5.19 10.89 4.21
N ILE A 231 -4.53 10.59 3.09
CA ILE A 231 -3.78 11.64 2.39
C ILE A 231 -4.78 12.44 1.56
N SER A 232 -5.70 13.15 2.24
CA SER A 232 -6.33 14.33 1.67
C SER A 232 -5.38 15.48 1.97
N LEU A 233 -4.54 15.84 1.01
CA LEU A 233 -3.74 17.07 1.04
C LEU A 233 -4.64 18.28 0.74
N HIS A 234 -5.70 18.48 1.54
CA HIS A 234 -6.29 19.79 1.70
C HIS A 234 -5.56 20.45 2.86
N TYR A 235 -4.50 21.20 2.55
CA TYR A 235 -4.04 22.43 3.23
C TYR A 235 -2.65 22.78 2.68
N TYR A 236 -2.60 23.28 1.44
CA TYR A 236 -1.59 24.27 1.01
C TYR A 236 -2.06 24.95 -0.29
N TRP A 237 -3.30 25.47 -0.29
CA TRP A 237 -3.76 26.36 -1.35
C TRP A 237 -4.76 27.39 -0.80
N ARG A 238 -4.25 28.35 -0.03
CA ARG A 238 -4.83 29.70 0.08
C ARG A 238 -3.73 30.65 0.51
N GLY A 239 -3.32 31.51 -0.42
CA GLY A 239 -2.30 32.51 -0.14
C GLY A 239 -1.67 33.08 -1.40
N SER A 240 -2.50 33.60 -2.33
CA SER A 240 -2.16 34.78 -3.17
C SER A 240 -3.20 34.97 -4.29
N HIS A 241 -3.76 36.18 -4.38
CA HIS A 241 -4.69 36.75 -5.38
C HIS A 241 -6.20 36.51 -5.08
N GLY A 242 -7.06 37.53 -4.92
CA GLY A 242 -6.89 38.97 -5.01
C GLY A 242 -8.03 39.68 -4.28
N ARG A 243 -7.73 40.87 -3.72
CA ARG A 243 -8.73 41.85 -3.30
C ARG A 243 -9.37 42.39 -4.57
N GLY A 244 -10.60 41.98 -4.84
CA GLY A 244 -11.50 42.67 -5.76
C GLY A 244 -12.01 43.93 -5.07
N GLU A 245 -11.87 45.05 -5.77
CA GLU A 245 -12.39 46.36 -5.43
C GLU A 245 -13.93 46.29 -5.34
N GLU A 246 -14.50 46.69 -4.20
CA GLU A 246 -15.91 47.04 -4.08
C GLU A 246 -16.03 48.55 -4.23
N GLY A 247 -16.80 48.96 -5.25
CA GLY A 247 -17.10 50.35 -5.54
C GLY A 247 -18.09 50.95 -4.56
N GLU A 248 -17.74 52.13 -4.05
CA GLU A 248 -18.68 53.07 -3.44
C GLU A 248 -19.55 53.72 -4.54
N ARG A 249 -20.88 53.71 -4.33
CA ARG A 249 -21.79 54.66 -4.97
C ARG A 249 -22.04 55.81 -4.00
N PRO A 250 -22.02 57.08 -4.46
CA PRO A 250 -22.35 58.21 -3.61
C PRO A 250 -23.86 58.46 -3.57
N THR A 251 -24.35 58.85 -2.39
CA THR A 251 -25.46 59.79 -2.22
C THR A 251 -24.90 61.18 -2.01
#